data_AF-A0A940P0A2-F1
#
_entry.id   AF-A0A940P0A2-F1
#
_cell.length_a   1.000
_cell.length_b   1.000
_cell.length_c   1.000
_cell.angle_alpha   90.00
_cell.angle_beta   90.00
_cell.angle_gamma   90.00
#
_symmetry.space_group_name_H-M   'P 1'
#
loop_
_entity.id
_entity.type
_entity.pdbx_description
1 polymer ?
#
loop_
_entity_poly.entity_id
_entity_poly.type
_entity_poly.pdbx_seq_one_letter_code
_entity_poly.pdbx_strand_id
1 'polypeptide(L)'
;MGWAPMQVAVPVVIAAAYILLRLSENSRLGGDTAIALFSTSALAIGILASSKANLTTDVSHYMFGSILAMTRGDVIFSVILSVCVVLVYLLFYDKIFAVTFDENFARATGINVRFYNLLIAVLTAVTVVLGMMMMGALLISSLMIFPAVTAMRLCKRFRGVVITAVIVSVVCFLCGLFLSLLLDTAVGASVVFMDLAAFLIASVIAKLRK
;
A
#
# COMPACT_ATOMS: atom_id res chain seq x y z
N MET A 1 -7.82 -7.65 27.61
CA MET A 1 -6.48 -7.13 27.29
C MET A 1 -6.61 -6.24 26.05
N GLY A 2 -6.82 -4.93 26.26
CA GLY A 2 -7.12 -3.97 25.18
C GLY A 2 -5.86 -3.25 24.70
N TRP A 3 -4.98 -3.96 24.00
CA TRP A 3 -3.92 -3.28 23.26
C TRP A 3 -4.55 -2.77 21.96
N ALA A 4 -4.43 -1.47 21.69
CA ALA A 4 -4.98 -0.90 20.47
C ALA A 4 -4.39 -1.66 19.27
N PRO A 5 -5.21 -2.18 18.34
CA PRO A 5 -4.75 -3.04 17.24
C PRO A 5 -3.63 -2.37 16.41
N MET A 6 -3.64 -1.05 16.34
CA MET A 6 -2.63 -0.23 15.66
C MET A 6 -1.24 -0.31 16.31
N GLN A 7 -1.15 -0.35 17.64
CA GLN A 7 0.12 -0.39 18.36
C GLN A 7 0.83 -1.74 18.24
N VAL A 8 0.07 -2.83 18.05
CA VAL A 8 0.62 -4.19 17.88
C VAL A 8 0.94 -4.48 16.42
N ALA A 9 0.11 -4.01 15.48
CA ALA A 9 0.28 -4.28 14.06
C ALA A 9 1.57 -3.64 13.50
N VAL A 10 1.88 -2.40 13.88
CA VAL A 10 3.06 -1.68 13.38
C VAL A 10 4.39 -2.41 13.67
N PRO A 11 4.74 -2.77 14.92
CA PRO A 11 5.99 -3.48 15.20
C PRO A 11 6.03 -4.88 14.56
N VAL A 12 4.90 -5.59 14.52
CA VAL A 12 4.81 -6.91 13.86
C VAL A 12 5.12 -6.78 12.37
N VAL A 13 4.57 -5.77 11.70
CA VAL A 13 4.80 -5.58 10.26
C VAL A 13 6.20 -5.11 9.95
N ILE A 14 6.80 -4.26 10.80
CA ILE A 14 8.22 -3.88 10.65
C ILE A 14 9.12 -5.12 10.77
N ALA A 15 8.86 -5.99 11.75
CA ALA A 15 9.59 -7.24 11.91
C ALA A 15 9.38 -8.16 10.69
N ALA A 16 8.15 -8.30 10.19
CA ALA A 16 7.84 -9.10 9.02
C ALA A 16 8.54 -8.58 7.75
N ALA A 17 8.51 -7.26 7.50
CA ALA A 17 9.18 -6.63 6.37
C ALA A 17 10.69 -6.86 6.41
N TYR A 18 11.31 -6.76 7.60
CA TYR A 18 12.72 -7.06 7.79
C TYR A 18 13.06 -8.52 7.48
N ILE A 19 12.28 -9.46 8.01
CA ILE A 19 12.48 -10.91 7.79
C ILE A 19 12.32 -11.25 6.32
N LEU A 20 11.27 -10.75 5.66
CA LEU A 20 11.00 -10.99 4.25
C LEU A 20 12.11 -10.45 3.35
N LEU A 21 12.61 -9.25 3.63
CA LEU A 21 13.70 -8.69 2.85
C LEU A 21 14.99 -9.52 3.02
N ARG A 22 15.31 -9.92 4.26
CA ARG A 22 16.48 -10.77 4.54
C ARG A 22 16.38 -12.15 3.89
N LEU A 23 15.18 -12.74 3.88
CA LEU A 23 14.96 -13.99 3.18
C LEU A 23 15.08 -13.78 1.67
N SER A 24 14.43 -12.77 1.10
CA SER A 24 14.51 -12.48 -0.34
C SER A 24 15.96 -12.30 -0.83
N GLU A 25 16.81 -11.64 -0.05
CA GLU A 25 18.22 -11.43 -0.39
C GLU A 25 19.11 -12.68 -0.25
N ASN A 26 18.76 -13.62 0.64
CA ASN A 26 19.61 -14.77 0.99
C ASN A 26 19.07 -16.11 0.49
N SER A 27 17.85 -16.14 -0.04
CA SER A 27 17.20 -17.35 -0.56
C SER A 27 17.59 -17.58 -2.02
N ARG A 28 17.84 -18.84 -2.38
CA ARG A 28 17.89 -19.28 -3.80
C ARG A 28 16.50 -19.35 -4.45
N LEU A 29 15.44 -19.14 -3.67
CA LEU A 29 14.07 -19.00 -4.14
C LEU A 29 13.89 -17.57 -4.66
N GLY A 30 13.25 -17.41 -5.82
CA GLY A 30 12.91 -16.08 -6.34
C GLY A 30 12.11 -15.29 -5.31
N GLY A 31 12.42 -14.01 -5.11
CA GLY A 31 11.80 -13.17 -4.09
C GLY A 31 10.27 -13.18 -4.13
N ASP A 32 9.69 -13.26 -5.33
CA ASP A 32 8.25 -13.38 -5.55
C ASP A 32 7.64 -14.67 -4.96
N THR A 33 8.36 -15.79 -5.09
CA THR A 33 7.95 -17.08 -4.49
C THR A 33 8.02 -17.05 -2.97
N ALA A 34 9.06 -16.42 -2.40
CA ALA A 34 9.18 -16.26 -0.95
C ALA A 34 8.04 -15.42 -0.37
N ILE A 35 7.68 -14.31 -1.05
CA ILE A 35 6.57 -13.44 -0.66
C ILE A 35 5.23 -14.21 -0.72
N ALA A 36 4.99 -14.99 -1.78
CA ALA A 36 3.77 -15.78 -1.93
C ALA A 36 3.62 -16.85 -0.83
N LEU A 37 4.70 -17.58 -0.52
CA LEU A 37 4.70 -18.62 0.52
C LEU A 37 4.49 -18.04 1.92
N PHE A 38 5.14 -16.92 2.24
CA PHE A 38 4.95 -16.24 3.52
C PHE A 38 3.54 -15.65 3.65
N SER A 39 3.02 -15.03 2.59
CA SER A 39 1.68 -14.44 2.58
C SER A 39 0.60 -15.50 2.83
N THR A 40 0.65 -16.62 2.10
CA THR A 40 -0.33 -17.71 2.24
C THR A 40 -0.24 -18.42 3.60
N SER A 41 0.96 -18.66 4.12
CA SER A 41 1.15 -19.26 5.45
C SER A 41 0.71 -18.35 6.59
N ALA A 42 1.06 -17.06 6.55
CA ALA A 42 0.61 -16.08 7.55
C ALA A 42 -0.92 -15.95 7.56
N LEU A 43 -1.55 -15.92 6.38
CA LEU A 43 -3.00 -15.84 6.24
C LEU A 43 -3.69 -17.11 6.76
N ALA A 44 -3.14 -18.30 6.48
CA ALA A 44 -3.65 -19.56 7.02
C ALA A 44 -3.59 -19.61 8.55
N ILE A 45 -2.46 -19.20 9.15
CA ILE A 45 -2.30 -19.13 10.61
C ILE A 45 -3.29 -18.10 11.21
N GLY A 46 -3.45 -16.94 10.56
CA GLY A 46 -4.38 -15.91 11.00
C GLY A 46 -5.83 -16.37 11.00
N ILE A 47 -6.27 -17.08 9.95
CA ILE A 47 -7.63 -17.65 9.87
C ILE A 47 -7.84 -18.74 10.93
N LEU A 48 -6.87 -19.64 11.13
CA LEU A 48 -6.96 -20.68 12.15
C LEU A 48 -7.05 -20.09 13.57
N ALA A 49 -6.29 -19.03 13.86
CA ALA A 49 -6.37 -18.33 15.13
C ALA A 49 -7.71 -17.62 15.33
N SER A 50 -8.23 -16.96 14.28
CA SER A 50 -9.53 -16.28 14.31
C SER A 50 -10.70 -17.27 14.50
N SER A 51 -10.65 -18.41 13.80
CA SER A 51 -11.67 -19.46 13.89
C SER A 51 -11.77 -20.05 15.31
N LYS A 52 -10.65 -20.23 16.02
CA LYS A 52 -10.66 -20.69 17.43
C LYS A 52 -11.24 -19.67 18.41
N ALA A 53 -11.25 -18.39 18.05
CA ALA A 53 -11.77 -17.31 18.88
C ALA A 53 -13.29 -17.08 18.70
N ASN A 54 -13.99 -17.89 17.90
CA ASN A 54 -15.41 -17.70 17.55
C ASN A 54 -15.73 -16.30 16.97
N LEU A 55 -14.75 -15.67 16.31
CA LEU A 55 -14.90 -14.42 15.57
C LEU A 55 -15.44 -14.73 14.15
N THR A 56 -16.67 -15.23 14.05
CA THR A 56 -17.34 -15.47 12.75
C THR A 56 -17.86 -14.19 12.10
N THR A 57 -17.69 -13.06 12.77
CA THR A 57 -18.07 -11.72 12.29
C THR A 57 -16.80 -10.88 12.31
N ASP A 58 -16.30 -10.50 11.12
CA ASP A 58 -15.44 -9.32 10.86
C ASP A 58 -14.45 -9.48 9.71
N VAL A 59 -14.36 -10.64 9.04
CA VAL A 59 -13.51 -10.75 7.82
C VAL A 59 -13.98 -9.77 6.75
N SER A 60 -15.30 -9.68 6.52
CA SER A 60 -15.90 -8.66 5.64
C SER A 60 -15.63 -7.24 6.14
N HIS A 61 -15.63 -7.01 7.46
CA HIS A 61 -15.39 -5.68 8.04
C HIS A 61 -13.92 -5.24 7.89
N TYR A 62 -12.96 -6.17 7.91
CA TYR A 62 -11.55 -5.92 7.58
C TYR A 62 -11.30 -5.80 6.06
N MET A 63 -12.07 -6.51 5.23
CA MET A 63 -11.95 -6.44 3.76
C MET A 63 -12.56 -5.15 3.19
N PHE A 64 -13.71 -4.72 3.74
CA PHE A 64 -14.46 -3.54 3.27
C PHE A 64 -14.22 -2.28 4.12
N GLY A 65 -13.64 -2.42 5.32
CA GLY A 65 -13.40 -1.32 6.24
C GLY A 65 -14.68 -0.74 6.83
N SER A 66 -14.57 -0.09 7.98
CA SER A 66 -15.57 0.88 8.43
C SER A 66 -14.86 2.18 8.75
N ILE A 67 -14.84 3.07 7.76
CA ILE A 67 -14.33 4.44 7.89
C ILE A 67 -15.09 5.18 9.02
N LEU A 68 -16.32 4.75 9.33
CA LEU A 68 -17.18 5.30 10.38
C LEU A 68 -16.85 4.83 11.82
N ALA A 69 -16.08 3.75 12.00
CA ALA A 69 -15.75 3.22 13.33
C ALA A 69 -14.45 3.83 13.93
N MET A 70 -13.88 4.83 13.26
CA MET A 70 -12.60 5.45 13.63
C MET A 70 -12.72 6.37 14.84
N THR A 71 -11.93 6.11 15.88
CA THR A 71 -11.85 6.99 17.06
C THR A 71 -10.91 8.17 16.77
N ARG A 72 -11.15 9.35 17.37
CA ARG A 72 -10.30 10.54 17.19
C ARG A 72 -8.81 10.27 17.47
N GLY A 73 -8.50 9.38 18.41
CA GLY A 73 -7.13 8.96 18.73
C GLY A 73 -6.43 8.25 17.57
N ASP A 74 -7.12 7.33 16.90
CA ASP A 74 -6.57 6.55 15.78
C ASP A 74 -6.29 7.43 14.56
N VAL A 75 -7.14 8.46 14.35
CA VAL A 75 -6.93 9.47 13.31
C VAL A 75 -5.68 10.30 13.58
N ILE A 76 -5.49 10.80 14.81
CA ILE A 76 -4.31 11.60 15.17
C ILE A 76 -3.02 10.77 15.01
N PHE A 77 -3.01 9.53 15.49
CA PHE A 77 -1.88 8.62 15.32
C PHE A 77 -1.55 8.37 13.84
N SER A 78 -2.57 8.12 13.02
CA SER A 78 -2.39 7.92 11.58
C SER A 78 -1.84 9.17 10.88
N VAL A 79 -2.32 10.36 11.25
CA VAL A 79 -1.83 11.63 10.69
C VAL A 79 -0.36 11.85 11.03
N ILE A 80 0.03 11.68 12.30
CA ILE A 80 1.43 11.83 12.73
C ILE A 80 2.34 10.86 11.97
N LEU A 81 1.92 9.60 11.87
CA LEU A 81 2.72 8.57 11.21
C LEU A 81 2.80 8.77 9.69
N SER A 82 1.70 9.21 9.05
CA SER A 82 1.67 9.58 7.63
C SER A 82 2.62 10.74 7.33
N VAL A 83 2.60 11.80 8.15
CA VAL A 83 3.54 12.93 8.03
C VAL A 83 4.98 12.44 8.17
N CYS A 84 5.27 11.54 9.11
CA CYS A 84 6.58 10.96 9.28
C CYS A 84 7.03 10.17 8.04
N VAL A 85 6.16 9.35 7.45
CA VAL A 85 6.44 8.59 6.21
C VAL A 85 6.74 9.54 5.04
N VAL A 86 5.93 10.58 4.86
CA VAL A 86 6.14 11.58 3.80
C VAL A 86 7.45 12.34 4.01
N LEU A 87 7.77 12.72 5.24
CA LEU A 87 9.01 13.42 5.57
C LEU A 87 10.24 12.58 5.25
N VAL A 88 10.23 11.30 5.64
CA VAL A 88 11.31 10.35 5.33
C VAL A 88 11.43 10.16 3.81
N TYR A 89 10.31 10.02 3.09
CA TYR A 89 10.33 9.92 1.64
C TYR A 89 10.95 11.16 0.97
N LEU A 90 10.60 12.37 1.43
CA LEU A 90 11.16 13.62 0.89
C LEU A 90 12.65 13.78 1.20
N LEU A 91 13.08 13.46 2.43
CA LEU A 91 14.49 13.55 2.85
C LEU A 91 15.41 12.61 2.07
N PHE A 92 14.93 11.40 1.74
CA PHE A 92 15.71 10.39 1.02
C PHE A 92 15.32 10.25 -0.46
N TYR A 93 14.62 11.24 -1.02
CA TYR A 93 14.06 11.19 -2.37
C TYR A 93 15.08 10.78 -3.44
N ASP A 94 16.24 11.43 -3.49
CA ASP A 94 17.26 11.18 -4.53
C ASP A 94 17.83 9.76 -4.45
N LYS A 95 17.92 9.21 -3.24
CA LYS A 95 18.48 7.87 -3.00
C LYS A 95 17.44 6.78 -3.27
N ILE A 96 16.18 7.02 -2.90
CA ILE A 96 15.04 6.15 -3.23
C ILE A 96 14.86 6.09 -4.75
N PHE A 97 14.97 7.24 -5.43
CA PHE A 97 14.90 7.30 -6.89
C PHE A 97 16.02 6.49 -7.55
N ALA A 98 17.27 6.66 -7.12
CA ALA A 98 18.41 5.93 -7.67
C ALA A 98 18.23 4.40 -7.56
N VAL A 99 17.81 3.91 -6.39
CA VAL A 99 17.59 2.48 -6.14
C VAL A 99 16.40 1.93 -6.91
N THR A 100 15.34 2.72 -7.10
CA THR A 100 14.13 2.30 -7.83
C THR A 100 14.36 2.23 -9.34
N PHE A 101 15.25 3.07 -9.89
CA PHE A 101 15.48 3.17 -11.33
C PHE A 101 16.54 2.18 -11.82
N ASP A 102 17.63 2.01 -11.07
CA ASP A 102 18.66 1.03 -11.37
C ASP A 102 19.44 0.66 -10.10
N GLU A 103 19.12 -0.51 -9.55
CA GLU A 103 19.76 -1.05 -8.36
C GLU A 103 21.27 -1.28 -8.57
N ASN A 104 21.67 -1.71 -9.77
CA ASN A 104 23.06 -2.00 -10.10
C ASN A 104 23.87 -0.70 -10.23
N PHE A 105 23.28 0.32 -10.85
CA PHE A 105 23.88 1.66 -10.94
C PHE A 105 23.97 2.35 -9.57
N ALA A 106 22.95 2.20 -8.73
CA ALA A 106 22.98 2.70 -7.35
C ALA A 106 24.08 2.02 -6.52
N ARG A 107 24.27 0.69 -6.69
CA ARG A 107 25.35 -0.04 -6.03
C ARG A 107 26.73 0.40 -6.54
N ALA A 108 26.87 0.64 -7.83
CA ALA A 108 28.12 1.11 -8.44
C ALA A 108 28.51 2.54 -8.02
N THR A 109 27.53 3.39 -7.71
CA THR A 109 27.72 4.78 -7.23
C THR A 109 27.97 4.88 -5.71
N GLY A 110 28.12 3.75 -5.01
CA GLY A 110 28.45 3.71 -3.58
C GLY A 110 27.24 3.89 -2.66
N ILE A 111 26.02 3.82 -3.18
CA ILE A 111 24.80 3.88 -2.36
C ILE A 111 24.63 2.51 -1.68
N ASN A 112 24.36 2.52 -0.37
CA ASN A 112 24.01 1.32 0.40
C ASN A 112 22.60 0.82 0.03
N VAL A 113 22.45 0.24 -1.17
CA VAL A 113 21.20 -0.27 -1.74
C VAL A 113 20.38 -1.07 -0.74
N ARG A 114 21.04 -1.99 -0.01
CA ARG A 114 20.41 -2.85 1.00
C ARG A 114 19.66 -2.06 2.08
N PHE A 115 20.23 -0.93 2.53
CA PHE A 115 19.60 -0.08 3.53
C PHE A 115 18.38 0.65 2.95
N TYR A 116 18.49 1.17 1.72
CA TYR A 116 17.38 1.90 1.08
C TYR A 116 16.25 0.97 0.63
N ASN A 117 16.54 -0.24 0.17
CA ASN A 117 15.52 -1.26 -0.10
C ASN A 117 14.77 -1.63 1.19
N LEU A 118 15.47 -1.77 2.32
CA LEU A 118 14.83 -1.98 3.62
C LEU A 118 13.98 -0.78 4.04
N LEU A 119 14.51 0.43 3.86
CA LEU A 119 13.78 1.65 4.18
C LEU A 119 12.48 1.75 3.37
N ILE A 120 12.54 1.53 2.06
CA ILE A 120 11.37 1.53 1.15
C ILE A 120 10.37 0.44 1.57
N ALA A 121 10.85 -0.78 1.85
CA ALA A 121 9.99 -1.89 2.29
C ALA A 121 9.28 -1.60 3.62
N VAL A 122 9.97 -0.99 4.58
CA VAL A 122 9.38 -0.60 5.87
C VAL A 122 8.37 0.54 5.68
N LEU A 123 8.72 1.57 4.90
CA LEU A 123 7.82 2.69 4.58
C LEU A 123 6.53 2.20 3.91
N THR A 124 6.64 1.33 2.91
CA THR A 124 5.47 0.77 2.21
C THR A 124 4.64 -0.12 3.12
N ALA A 125 5.27 -0.99 3.91
CA ALA A 125 4.57 -1.88 4.83
C ALA A 125 3.79 -1.09 5.90
N VAL A 126 4.40 -0.07 6.49
CA VAL A 126 3.72 0.83 7.44
C VAL A 126 2.55 1.54 6.75
N THR A 127 2.75 2.08 5.55
CA THR A 127 1.70 2.78 4.80
C THR A 127 0.50 1.85 4.50
N VAL A 128 0.76 0.61 4.09
CA VAL A 128 -0.28 -0.37 3.77
C VAL A 128 -1.08 -0.77 5.01
N VAL A 129 -0.42 -1.01 6.14
CA VAL A 129 -1.10 -1.39 7.40
C VAL A 129 -2.00 -0.28 7.92
N LEU A 130 -1.49 0.95 7.91
CA LEU A 130 -2.28 2.12 8.31
C LEU A 130 -3.49 2.31 7.42
N GLY A 131 -3.30 2.18 6.11
CA GLY A 131 -4.41 2.20 5.16
C GLY A 131 -5.41 1.07 5.43
N MET A 132 -4.95 -0.15 5.74
CA MET A 132 -5.79 -1.34 5.93
C MET A 132 -6.76 -1.19 7.09
N MET A 133 -6.27 -0.63 8.19
CA MET A 133 -7.11 -0.37 9.36
C MET A 133 -8.15 0.73 9.13
N MET A 134 -7.87 1.66 8.21
CA MET A 134 -8.76 2.80 7.90
C MET A 134 -9.82 2.46 6.86
N MET A 135 -9.38 1.85 5.76
CA MET A 135 -10.13 1.76 4.50
C MET A 135 -10.48 0.33 4.09
N GLY A 136 -9.89 -0.67 4.74
CA GLY A 136 -10.04 -2.09 4.38
C GLY A 136 -9.08 -2.52 3.26
N ALA A 137 -8.67 -3.80 3.29
CA ALA A 137 -7.59 -4.34 2.45
C ALA A 137 -7.80 -4.19 0.94
N LEU A 138 -9.07 -4.24 0.48
CA LEU A 138 -9.41 -4.10 -0.94
C LEU A 138 -9.08 -2.70 -1.47
N LEU A 139 -9.42 -1.66 -0.71
CA LEU A 139 -9.28 -0.28 -1.17
C LEU A 139 -7.80 0.16 -1.26
N ILE A 140 -6.94 -0.27 -0.34
CA ILE A 140 -5.49 0.05 -0.43
C ILE A 140 -4.83 -0.66 -1.60
N SER A 141 -5.17 -1.93 -1.81
CA SER A 141 -4.60 -2.67 -2.93
C SER A 141 -4.90 -1.97 -4.25
N SER A 142 -6.13 -1.44 -4.40
CA SER A 142 -6.51 -0.62 -5.56
C SER A 142 -5.74 0.69 -5.63
N LEU A 143 -5.82 1.51 -4.58
CA LEU A 143 -5.21 2.84 -4.54
C LEU A 143 -3.67 2.83 -4.59
N MET A 144 -3.03 1.72 -4.26
CA MET A 144 -1.58 1.58 -4.39
C MET A 144 -1.17 1.22 -5.82
N ILE A 145 -1.94 0.35 -6.49
CA ILE A 145 -1.56 -0.25 -7.78
C ILE A 145 -2.14 0.54 -8.95
N PHE A 146 -3.46 0.76 -9.00
CA PHE A 146 -4.13 1.36 -10.15
C PHE A 146 -3.64 2.77 -10.50
N PRO A 147 -3.59 3.73 -9.57
CA PRO A 147 -3.16 5.09 -9.92
C PRO A 147 -1.69 5.16 -10.29
N ALA A 148 -0.83 4.32 -9.68
CA ALA A 148 0.58 4.22 -10.07
C ALA A 148 0.74 3.71 -11.51
N VAL A 149 0.06 2.61 -11.86
CA VAL A 149 0.12 2.05 -13.21
C VAL A 149 -0.54 2.98 -14.24
N THR A 150 -1.64 3.64 -13.87
CA THR A 150 -2.32 4.66 -14.69
C THR A 150 -1.38 5.83 -15.00
N ALA A 151 -0.68 6.36 -13.99
CA ALA A 151 0.29 7.43 -14.13
C ALA A 151 1.52 7.02 -14.97
N MET A 152 2.01 5.79 -14.81
CA MET A 152 3.10 5.25 -15.63
C MET A 152 2.77 5.15 -17.12
N ARG A 153 1.48 4.98 -17.47
CA ARG A 153 1.04 5.01 -18.89
C ARG A 153 1.04 6.42 -19.47
N LEU A 154 0.77 7.44 -18.65
CA LEU A 154 0.62 8.84 -19.08
C LEU A 154 1.95 9.61 -19.06
N CYS A 155 2.82 9.32 -18.10
CA CYS A 155 4.07 10.05 -17.86
C CYS A 155 5.30 9.14 -18.00
N LYS A 156 6.33 9.64 -18.70
CA LYS A 156 7.64 8.94 -18.83
C LYS A 156 8.69 9.39 -17.80
N ARG A 157 8.46 10.50 -17.09
CA ARG A 157 9.37 11.02 -16.04
C ARG A 157 8.87 10.61 -14.67
N PHE A 158 9.76 10.12 -13.80
CA PHE A 158 9.43 9.64 -12.45
C PHE A 158 8.72 10.69 -11.59
N ARG A 159 9.22 11.93 -11.53
CA ARG A 159 8.51 13.05 -10.87
C ARG A 159 7.09 13.25 -11.41
N GLY A 160 6.93 13.15 -12.73
CA GLY A 160 5.62 13.23 -13.38
C GLY A 160 4.70 12.09 -12.98
N VAL A 161 5.21 10.86 -12.92
CA VAL A 161 4.46 9.67 -12.49
C VAL A 161 4.00 9.81 -11.03
N VAL A 162 4.88 10.24 -10.12
CA VAL A 162 4.51 10.43 -8.70
C VAL A 162 3.40 11.47 -8.55
N ILE A 163 3.55 12.65 -9.18
CA ILE A 163 2.55 13.72 -9.07
C ILE A 163 1.23 13.32 -9.71
N THR A 164 1.25 12.73 -10.91
CA THR A 164 0.02 12.29 -11.58
C THR A 164 -0.64 11.13 -10.85
N ALA A 165 0.11 10.20 -10.26
CA ALA A 165 -0.45 9.14 -9.44
C ALA A 165 -1.21 9.72 -8.24
N VAL A 166 -0.61 10.67 -7.51
CA VAL A 166 -1.26 11.35 -6.39
C VAL A 166 -2.56 12.05 -6.82
N ILE A 167 -2.52 12.80 -7.94
CA ILE A 167 -3.71 13.51 -8.45
C ILE A 167 -4.81 12.50 -8.82
N VAL A 168 -4.47 11.43 -9.55
CA VAL A 168 -5.43 10.40 -9.96
C VAL A 168 -6.02 9.70 -8.73
N SER A 169 -5.20 9.30 -7.75
CA SER A 169 -5.66 8.69 -6.50
C SER A 169 -6.68 9.58 -5.78
N VAL A 170 -6.38 10.87 -5.62
CA VAL A 170 -7.27 11.81 -4.90
C VAL A 170 -8.57 12.01 -5.67
N VAL A 171 -8.51 12.22 -6.98
CA VAL A 171 -9.71 12.43 -7.82
C VAL A 171 -10.58 11.17 -7.85
N CYS A 172 -10.00 9.99 -8.08
CA CYS A 172 -10.75 8.73 -8.08
C CYS A 172 -11.36 8.43 -6.71
N PHE A 173 -10.63 8.69 -5.62
CA PHE A 173 -11.15 8.52 -4.27
C PHE A 173 -12.33 9.46 -4.00
N LEU A 174 -12.23 10.75 -4.34
CA LEU A 174 -13.32 11.71 -4.17
C LEU A 174 -14.53 11.33 -5.02
N CYS A 175 -14.34 11.04 -6.31
CA CYS A 175 -15.43 10.62 -7.20
C CYS A 175 -16.09 9.32 -6.73
N GLY A 176 -15.29 8.32 -6.31
CA GLY A 176 -15.79 7.06 -5.79
C GLY A 176 -16.54 7.22 -4.47
N LEU A 177 -16.10 8.13 -3.60
CA LEU A 177 -16.78 8.48 -2.36
C LEU A 177 -18.12 9.17 -2.63
N PHE A 178 -18.14 10.19 -3.50
CA PHE A 178 -19.40 10.85 -3.90
C PHE A 178 -20.39 9.85 -4.51
N LEU A 179 -19.92 8.95 -5.38
CA LEU A 179 -20.76 7.93 -6.00
C LEU A 179 -21.32 6.94 -4.97
N SER A 180 -20.51 6.53 -4.00
CA SER A 180 -20.93 5.68 -2.88
C SER A 180 -22.02 6.33 -2.04
N LEU A 181 -21.93 7.65 -1.79
CA LEU A 181 -22.94 8.41 -1.06
C LEU A 181 -24.26 8.55 -1.82
N LEU A 182 -24.22 8.57 -3.17
CA LEU A 182 -25.41 8.68 -4.02
C LEU A 182 -26.12 7.34 -4.22
N LEU A 183 -25.37 6.24 -4.31
CA LEU A 183 -25.88 4.90 -4.63
C LEU A 183 -25.97 3.97 -3.41
N ASP A 184 -25.69 4.49 -2.21
CA ASP A 184 -25.66 3.74 -0.93
C ASP A 184 -24.87 2.42 -1.03
N THR A 185 -23.79 2.44 -1.80
CA THR A 185 -22.96 1.27 -2.12
C THR A 185 -21.68 1.30 -1.29
N ALA A 186 -21.06 0.15 -1.02
CA ALA A 186 -19.80 0.08 -0.27
C ALA A 186 -18.69 0.96 -0.90
N VAL A 187 -18.16 1.91 -0.12
CA VAL A 187 -17.10 2.86 -0.52
C VAL A 187 -15.92 2.14 -1.18
N GLY A 188 -15.53 0.99 -0.60
CA GLY A 188 -14.55 0.03 -1.13
C GLY A 188 -14.71 -0.24 -2.62
N ALA A 189 -15.90 -0.71 -3.01
CA ALA A 189 -16.19 -1.13 -4.36
C ALA A 189 -16.32 0.04 -5.34
N SER A 190 -16.93 1.15 -4.92
CA SER A 190 -17.13 2.33 -5.76
C SER A 190 -15.81 3.01 -6.13
N VAL A 191 -14.85 3.10 -5.20
CA VAL A 191 -13.52 3.67 -5.49
C VAL A 191 -12.72 2.77 -6.42
N VAL A 192 -12.74 1.44 -6.20
CA VAL A 192 -12.06 0.48 -7.10
C VAL A 192 -12.62 0.57 -8.52
N PHE A 193 -13.94 0.73 -8.66
CA PHE A 193 -14.56 0.89 -9.97
C PHE A 193 -14.12 2.19 -10.68
N MET A 194 -13.98 3.30 -9.94
CA MET A 194 -13.46 4.55 -10.47
C MET A 194 -11.98 4.46 -10.86
N ASP A 195 -11.15 3.80 -10.07
CA ASP A 195 -9.75 3.51 -10.39
C ASP A 195 -9.63 2.68 -11.67
N LEU A 196 -10.47 1.65 -11.82
CA LEU A 196 -10.54 0.82 -13.03
C LEU A 196 -10.93 1.66 -14.25
N ALA A 197 -11.96 2.52 -14.11
CA ALA A 197 -12.39 3.40 -15.19
C ALA A 197 -11.29 4.37 -15.61
N ALA A 198 -10.61 5.01 -14.64
CA ALA A 198 -9.49 5.91 -14.90
C ALA A 198 -8.33 5.18 -15.60
N PHE A 199 -8.01 3.96 -15.17
CA PHE A 199 -7.00 3.12 -15.81
C PHE A 199 -7.37 2.78 -17.27
N LEU A 200 -8.62 2.41 -17.54
CA LEU A 200 -9.09 2.11 -18.90
C LEU A 200 -9.01 3.34 -19.80
N ILE A 201 -9.44 4.51 -19.31
CA ILE A 201 -9.36 5.78 -20.05
C ILE A 201 -7.90 6.11 -20.37
N ALA A 202 -7.01 6.05 -19.38
CA ALA A 202 -5.58 6.31 -19.59
C ALA A 202 -4.95 5.30 -20.56
N SER A 203 -5.41 4.05 -20.55
CA SER A 203 -4.96 2.99 -21.47
C SER A 203 -5.34 3.29 -22.91
N VAL A 204 -6.57 3.76 -23.14
CA VAL A 204 -7.04 4.17 -24.47
C VAL A 204 -6.27 5.39 -24.95
N ILE A 205 -6.07 6.40 -24.10
CA ILE A 205 -5.29 7.61 -24.43
C ILE A 205 -3.84 7.24 -24.76
N ALA A 206 -3.20 6.38 -23.97
CA ALA A 206 -1.83 5.94 -24.21
C ALA A 206 -1.69 5.13 -25.51
N LYS A 207 -2.73 4.38 -25.89
CA LYS A 207 -2.76 3.64 -27.16
C LYS A 207 -2.97 4.56 -28.37
N LEU A 208 -3.77 5.61 -28.24
CA LEU A 208 -4.00 6.62 -29.29
C LEU A 208 -2.80 7.56 -29.51
N ARG A 209 -1.91 7.68 -28.51
CA ARG A 209 -0.70 8.50 -28.57
C ARG A 209 0.52 7.73 -29.13
N LYS A 210 0.38 6.42 -29.36
CA LYS A 210 1.36 5.56 -30.04
C LYS A 210 1.03 5.49 -31.52
#